data_AF-A0A134AP28-F1
#
_entry.id   AF-A0A134AP28-F1
#
_cell.length_a   1.000
_cell.length_b   1.000
_cell.length_c   1.000
_cell.angle_alpha   90.00
_cell.angle_beta   90.00
_cell.angle_gamma   90.00
#
_symmetry.space_group_name_H-M   'P 1'
#
loop_
_entity.id
_entity.type
_entity.pdbx_description
1 polymer ?
#
loop_
_entity_poly.entity_id
_entity_poly.type
_entity_poly.pdbx_seq_one_letter_code
_entity_poly.pdbx_strand_id
1 'polypeptide(L)'
;MGSMITLGIGKMELDWGKNNVFNNHSCLFQKEDIKIVPYYYSDDEIEYKKGFSKNIMSVKRRLDLLGYSLHEIEELYNEELAMFKQQLSSSIPINFHNFYNTVIKIDIKNINMTSEEYDFDYDLGEYVRKCVIQEIKELSTFPNYDAYDTGYFFENLDPYITLRILSENTNNHDLDVIWRFQDIVENGWILEEDIIPKLTTQEKILIVTEGSSDTEIIKKCIKLLYSDIADFFDFIDMEQNYPFTGTGNLKNFVKGLSKINILNNILVILDNDTAGKSVYNDIKGIDLPNNLKVITLPNYKDFDNFKCKGPREIL
;
A
#
# COMPACT_ATOMS: atom_id res chain seq x y z
N MET A 1 21.29 3.60 -25.61
CA MET A 1 20.87 2.55 -24.67
C MET A 1 20.01 3.21 -23.61
N GLY A 2 18.87 2.60 -23.27
CA GLY A 2 18.01 3.11 -22.19
C GLY A 2 18.45 2.56 -20.85
N SER A 3 18.08 3.23 -19.77
CA SER A 3 18.33 2.78 -18.39
C SER A 3 17.02 2.30 -17.78
N MET A 4 17.07 1.22 -17.01
CA MET A 4 15.86 0.58 -16.47
C MET A 4 15.65 0.94 -15.00
N ILE A 5 14.38 1.01 -14.61
CA ILE A 5 13.93 1.01 -13.22
C ILE A 5 12.94 -0.13 -13.04
N THR A 6 13.09 -0.94 -12.00
CA THR A 6 12.22 -2.13 -11.83
C THR A 6 11.77 -2.32 -10.40
N LEU A 7 10.55 -2.81 -10.23
CA LEU A 7 9.98 -3.28 -8.97
C LEU A 7 9.88 -4.80 -9.04
N GLY A 8 10.52 -5.51 -8.12
CA GLY A 8 10.53 -6.97 -8.13
C GLY A 8 10.89 -7.60 -6.79
N ILE A 9 10.88 -8.93 -6.76
CA ILE A 9 11.27 -9.76 -5.62
C ILE A 9 12.20 -10.86 -6.15
N GLY A 10 13.47 -10.83 -5.75
CA GLY A 10 14.47 -11.73 -6.35
C GLY A 10 14.52 -11.53 -7.87
N LYS A 11 14.44 -12.62 -8.64
CA LYS A 11 14.42 -12.62 -10.10
C LYS A 11 13.00 -12.52 -10.71
N MET A 12 11.97 -12.27 -9.89
CA MET A 12 10.60 -12.02 -10.36
C MET A 12 10.37 -10.50 -10.43
N GLU A 13 10.25 -9.95 -11.64
CA GLU A 13 9.88 -8.54 -11.82
C GLU A 13 8.36 -8.39 -11.93
N LEU A 14 7.82 -7.39 -11.23
CA LEU A 14 6.39 -7.07 -11.15
C LEU A 14 6.04 -5.86 -11.99
N ASP A 15 6.91 -4.86 -12.01
CA ASP A 15 6.76 -3.66 -12.84
C ASP A 15 8.14 -3.17 -13.29
N TRP A 16 8.17 -2.47 -14.41
CA TRP A 16 9.39 -1.90 -14.97
C TRP A 16 9.10 -0.62 -15.75
N GLY A 17 10.12 0.20 -15.87
CA GLY A 17 10.09 1.38 -16.72
C GLY A 17 11.46 1.68 -17.29
N LYS A 18 11.47 2.55 -18.30
CA LYS A 18 12.67 2.89 -19.06
C LYS A 18 12.84 4.39 -19.06
N ASN A 19 14.06 4.83 -18.76
CA ASN A 19 14.43 6.24 -18.72
C ASN A 19 13.54 7.04 -17.75
N ASN A 20 12.74 7.96 -18.26
CA ASN A 20 11.82 8.82 -17.50
C ASN A 20 10.34 8.36 -17.60
N VAL A 21 10.06 7.17 -18.12
CA VAL A 21 8.71 6.60 -18.24
C VAL A 21 8.62 5.38 -17.31
N PHE A 22 8.05 5.58 -16.12
CA PHE A 22 7.90 4.55 -15.10
C PHE A 22 6.84 4.94 -14.06
N ASN A 23 6.33 3.95 -13.32
CA ASN A 23 5.48 4.17 -12.15
C ASN A 23 6.32 4.43 -10.89
N ASN A 24 5.92 5.44 -10.12
CA ASN A 24 6.61 5.77 -8.88
C ASN A 24 6.11 4.87 -7.75
N HIS A 25 6.95 3.95 -7.28
CA HIS A 25 6.63 3.02 -6.19
C HIS A 25 7.15 3.45 -4.81
N SER A 26 7.57 4.71 -4.69
CA SER A 26 8.19 5.22 -3.46
C SER A 26 7.26 5.15 -2.23
N CYS A 27 5.94 5.10 -2.43
CA CYS A 27 4.93 4.93 -1.38
C CYS A 27 5.05 3.58 -0.64
N LEU A 28 5.67 2.56 -1.25
CA LEU A 28 5.92 1.26 -0.60
C LEU A 28 7.11 1.28 0.37
N PHE A 29 7.90 2.35 0.37
CA PHE A 29 9.16 2.41 1.10
C PHE A 29 9.22 3.59 2.06
N GLN A 30 10.25 3.61 2.89
CA GLN A 30 10.66 4.69 3.77
C GLN A 30 12.14 4.99 3.52
N LYS A 31 12.64 6.14 4.00
CA LYS A 31 14.02 6.58 3.71
C LYS A 31 15.07 5.59 4.21
N GLU A 32 14.77 4.90 5.29
CA GLU A 32 15.63 3.90 5.92
C GLU A 32 15.73 2.60 5.10
N ASP A 33 14.85 2.40 4.11
CA ASP A 33 14.86 1.21 3.25
C ASP A 33 15.86 1.30 2.10
N ILE A 34 16.59 2.41 1.97
CA ILE A 34 17.71 2.52 1.02
C ILE A 34 18.82 1.55 1.43
N LYS A 35 19.11 0.58 0.58
CA LYS A 35 20.15 -0.44 0.77
C LYS A 35 20.95 -0.65 -0.52
N ILE A 36 22.03 -1.42 -0.40
CA ILE A 36 22.70 -2.01 -1.57
C ILE A 36 21.97 -3.33 -1.88
N VAL A 37 21.44 -3.44 -3.10
CA VAL A 37 20.55 -4.52 -3.56
C VAL A 37 21.06 -5.12 -4.87
N PRO A 38 20.72 -6.38 -5.19
CA PRO A 38 21.12 -7.00 -6.45
C PRO A 38 20.33 -6.44 -7.63
N TYR A 39 21.03 -6.16 -8.72
CA TYR A 39 20.54 -5.83 -10.04
C TYR A 39 20.87 -7.00 -10.96
N TYR A 40 19.89 -7.48 -11.72
CA TYR A 40 20.04 -8.62 -12.61
C TYR A 40 20.10 -8.11 -14.05
N TYR A 41 21.23 -8.32 -14.72
CA TYR A 41 21.46 -7.94 -16.11
C TYR A 41 21.45 -9.16 -17.03
N SER A 42 21.65 -8.93 -18.32
CA SER A 42 21.89 -9.99 -19.31
C SER A 42 23.13 -10.81 -18.94
N ASP A 43 23.27 -11.99 -19.55
CA ASP A 43 24.38 -12.93 -19.32
C ASP A 43 24.55 -13.40 -17.86
N ASP A 44 23.47 -13.39 -17.07
CA ASP A 44 23.44 -13.72 -15.64
C ASP A 44 24.37 -12.84 -14.77
N GLU A 45 24.74 -11.64 -15.26
CA GLU A 45 25.52 -10.69 -14.46
C GLU A 45 24.68 -10.09 -13.33
N ILE A 46 25.25 -10.07 -12.12
CA ILE A 46 24.63 -9.48 -10.94
C ILE A 46 25.54 -8.37 -10.41
N GLU A 47 25.04 -7.14 -10.45
CA GLU A 47 25.71 -6.02 -9.78
C GLU A 47 24.96 -5.62 -8.52
N TYR A 48 25.66 -4.96 -7.61
CA TYR A 48 25.11 -4.51 -6.34
C TYR A 48 25.15 -2.99 -6.30
N LYS A 49 23.98 -2.37 -6.38
CA LYS A 49 23.82 -0.91 -6.42
C LYS A 49 22.78 -0.47 -5.41
N LYS A 50 22.66 0.85 -5.23
CA LYS A 50 21.65 1.45 -4.36
C LYS A 50 20.24 1.10 -4.84
N GLY A 51 19.31 0.85 -3.94
CA GLY A 51 17.91 0.61 -4.25
C GLY A 51 17.09 0.63 -2.96
N PHE A 52 15.76 0.58 -3.07
CA PHE A 52 14.91 0.37 -1.89
C PHE A 52 14.66 -1.12 -1.69
N SER A 53 14.68 -1.58 -0.43
CA SER A 53 14.45 -2.98 -0.08
C SER A 53 13.68 -3.08 1.23
N LYS A 54 12.44 -3.58 1.16
CA LYS A 54 11.56 -3.76 2.31
C LYS A 54 10.96 -5.16 2.31
N ASN A 55 10.93 -5.79 3.48
CA ASN A 55 10.31 -7.10 3.65
C ASN A 55 8.85 -7.10 3.18
N ILE A 56 8.44 -8.16 2.47
CA ILE A 56 7.11 -8.25 1.86
C ILE A 56 5.96 -8.12 2.87
N MET A 57 6.15 -8.54 4.13
CA MET A 57 5.12 -8.38 5.17
C MET A 57 4.93 -6.93 5.60
N SER A 58 5.99 -6.13 5.55
CA SER A 58 5.90 -4.69 5.78
C SER A 58 5.26 -4.00 4.58
N VAL A 59 5.61 -4.39 3.36
CA VAL A 59 4.95 -3.89 2.15
C VAL A 59 3.46 -4.24 2.14
N LYS A 60 3.08 -5.46 2.54
CA LYS A 60 1.68 -5.88 2.71
C LYS A 60 0.89 -4.93 3.60
N ARG A 61 1.42 -4.58 4.78
CA ARG A 61 0.76 -3.62 5.69
C ARG A 61 0.62 -2.23 5.07
N ARG A 62 1.59 -1.79 4.27
CA ARG A 62 1.50 -0.53 3.53
C ARG A 62 0.43 -0.62 2.43
N LEU A 63 0.39 -1.71 1.66
CA LEU A 63 -0.63 -1.97 0.65
C LEU A 63 -2.04 -1.97 1.24
N ASP A 64 -2.24 -2.59 2.42
CA ASP A 64 -3.52 -2.55 3.12
C ASP A 64 -3.95 -1.10 3.46
N LEU A 65 -3.01 -0.19 3.76
CA LEU A 65 -3.31 1.23 4.01
C LEU A 65 -3.46 2.07 2.74
N LEU A 66 -2.89 1.61 1.62
CA LEU A 66 -3.00 2.24 0.30
C LEU A 66 -4.28 1.84 -0.46
N GLY A 67 -5.15 0.99 0.13
CA GLY A 67 -6.40 0.55 -0.49
C GLY A 67 -6.26 -0.73 -1.33
N TYR A 68 -5.24 -1.54 -1.05
CA TYR A 68 -5.03 -2.84 -1.68
C TYR A 68 -5.28 -3.97 -0.67
N SER A 69 -6.33 -3.90 0.13
CA SER A 69 -6.75 -5.08 0.90
C SER A 69 -7.23 -6.20 -0.03
N LEU A 70 -7.32 -7.44 0.47
CA LEU A 70 -7.78 -8.58 -0.35
C LEU A 70 -9.16 -8.37 -0.99
N HIS A 71 -10.03 -7.59 -0.35
CA HIS A 71 -11.34 -7.24 -0.89
C HIS A 71 -11.23 -6.22 -2.02
N GLU A 72 -10.44 -5.16 -1.81
CA GLU A 72 -10.30 -4.06 -2.77
C GLU A 72 -9.58 -4.50 -4.06
N ILE A 73 -8.58 -5.38 -3.96
CA ILE A 73 -7.86 -5.86 -5.16
C ILE A 73 -8.74 -6.66 -6.12
N GLU A 74 -9.81 -7.31 -5.64
CA GLU A 74 -10.78 -7.98 -6.51
C GLU A 74 -11.59 -6.97 -7.31
N GLU A 75 -12.02 -5.88 -6.66
CA GLU A 75 -12.74 -4.79 -7.32
C GLU A 75 -11.84 -4.10 -8.35
N LEU A 76 -10.61 -3.72 -7.97
CA LEU A 76 -9.62 -3.09 -8.86
C LEU A 76 -9.33 -3.96 -10.10
N TYR A 77 -9.08 -5.26 -9.91
CA TYR A 77 -8.85 -6.19 -11.01
C TYR A 77 -10.05 -6.22 -11.99
N ASN A 78 -11.26 -6.28 -11.45
CA ASN A 78 -12.47 -6.35 -12.27
C ASN A 78 -12.73 -5.03 -13.03
N GLU A 79 -12.41 -3.89 -12.42
CA GLU A 79 -12.48 -2.57 -13.06
C GLU A 79 -11.49 -2.46 -14.22
N GLU A 80 -10.23 -2.83 -14.02
CA GLU A 80 -9.21 -2.85 -15.08
C GLU A 80 -9.57 -3.81 -16.21
N LEU A 81 -10.04 -5.01 -15.87
CA LEU A 81 -10.53 -5.98 -16.84
C LEU A 81 -11.70 -5.42 -17.67
N ALA A 82 -12.62 -4.69 -17.04
CA ALA A 82 -13.76 -4.08 -17.72
C ALA A 82 -13.32 -2.93 -18.65
N MET A 83 -12.41 -2.05 -18.20
CA MET A 83 -11.85 -0.98 -19.01
C MET A 83 -11.12 -1.55 -20.24
N PHE A 84 -10.31 -2.58 -20.05
CA PHE A 84 -9.56 -3.21 -21.12
C PHE A 84 -10.47 -3.87 -22.16
N LYS A 85 -11.51 -4.59 -21.73
CA LYS A 85 -12.53 -5.18 -22.61
C LYS A 85 -13.23 -4.13 -23.48
N GLN A 86 -13.50 -2.95 -22.94
CA GLN A 86 -14.11 -1.84 -23.70
C GLN A 86 -13.17 -1.31 -24.78
N GLN A 87 -11.87 -1.24 -24.49
CA GLN A 87 -10.88 -0.68 -25.43
C GLN A 87 -10.59 -1.62 -26.61
N LEU A 88 -10.48 -2.92 -26.35
CA LEU A 88 -9.98 -3.87 -27.36
C LEU A 88 -11.05 -4.78 -27.98
N SER A 89 -12.30 -4.73 -27.50
CA SER A 89 -13.37 -5.63 -27.95
C SER A 89 -13.00 -7.12 -27.87
N SER A 90 -12.08 -7.47 -26.96
CA SER A 90 -11.56 -8.83 -26.77
C SER A 90 -12.05 -9.45 -25.45
N SER A 91 -12.09 -10.77 -25.39
CA SER A 91 -12.42 -11.52 -24.19
C SER A 91 -11.15 -12.08 -23.55
N ILE A 92 -10.62 -11.39 -22.54
CA ILE A 92 -9.64 -11.99 -21.63
C ILE A 92 -10.35 -13.08 -20.80
N PRO A 93 -9.90 -14.34 -20.87
CA PRO A 93 -10.62 -15.46 -20.28
C PRO A 93 -10.32 -15.68 -18.79
N ILE A 94 -9.45 -14.88 -18.17
CA ILE A 94 -9.07 -15.04 -16.76
C ILE A 94 -9.84 -14.07 -15.85
N ASN A 95 -10.69 -14.64 -14.99
CA ASN A 95 -11.35 -13.90 -13.92
C ASN A 95 -10.44 -13.79 -12.69
N PHE A 96 -10.79 -12.90 -11.76
CA PHE A 96 -10.01 -12.69 -10.54
C PHE A 96 -9.78 -13.97 -9.74
N HIS A 97 -10.80 -14.81 -9.58
CA HIS A 97 -10.69 -16.06 -8.82
C HIS A 97 -9.60 -16.99 -9.37
N ASN A 98 -9.55 -17.16 -10.69
CA ASN A 98 -8.55 -17.98 -11.36
C ASN A 98 -7.16 -17.36 -11.27
N PHE A 99 -7.06 -16.03 -11.44
CA PHE A 99 -5.82 -15.28 -11.27
C PHE A 99 -5.27 -15.43 -9.84
N TYR A 100 -6.09 -15.14 -8.83
CA TYR A 100 -5.76 -15.26 -7.42
C TYR A 100 -5.27 -16.66 -7.05
N ASN A 101 -6.02 -17.70 -7.43
CA ASN A 101 -5.67 -19.09 -7.12
C ASN A 101 -4.37 -19.56 -7.78
N THR A 102 -3.94 -18.88 -8.85
CA THR A 102 -2.67 -19.12 -9.51
C THR A 102 -1.56 -18.36 -8.78
N VAL A 103 -1.72 -17.05 -8.60
CA VAL A 103 -0.69 -16.17 -8.03
C VAL A 103 -0.37 -16.51 -6.57
N ILE A 104 -1.38 -16.83 -5.75
CA ILE A 104 -1.16 -17.14 -4.32
C ILE A 104 -0.28 -18.36 -4.08
N LYS A 105 -0.15 -19.27 -5.07
CA LYS A 105 0.65 -20.49 -4.94
C LYS A 105 2.11 -20.29 -5.35
N ILE A 106 2.46 -19.13 -5.91
CA ILE A 106 3.80 -18.86 -6.43
C ILE A 106 4.79 -18.79 -5.26
N ASP A 107 5.76 -19.71 -5.28
CA ASP A 107 6.98 -19.62 -4.49
C ASP A 107 8.03 -18.86 -5.32
N ILE A 108 8.24 -17.60 -4.97
CA ILE A 108 9.04 -16.65 -5.77
C ILE A 108 10.50 -17.11 -5.89
N LYS A 109 11.00 -17.92 -4.94
CA LYS A 109 12.37 -18.45 -4.98
C LYS A 109 12.63 -19.36 -6.18
N ASN A 110 11.58 -19.92 -6.77
CA ASN A 110 11.66 -20.79 -7.94
C ASN A 110 11.37 -20.07 -9.26
N ILE A 111 11.13 -18.75 -9.22
CA ILE A 111 10.80 -17.95 -10.39
C ILE A 111 12.06 -17.26 -10.91
N ASN A 112 12.28 -17.36 -12.22
CA ASN A 112 13.29 -16.61 -12.93
C ASN A 112 12.71 -15.90 -14.15
N MET A 113 12.33 -14.63 -13.99
CA MET A 113 11.84 -13.78 -15.08
C MET A 113 12.94 -12.89 -15.68
N THR A 114 14.22 -13.08 -15.30
CA THR A 114 15.30 -12.31 -15.92
C THR A 114 15.44 -12.76 -17.38
N SER A 115 15.41 -11.83 -18.32
CA SER A 115 15.63 -12.16 -19.74
C SER A 115 17.03 -11.76 -20.19
N GLU A 116 17.67 -12.61 -20.99
CA GLU A 116 18.85 -12.20 -21.77
C GLU A 116 18.49 -11.07 -22.77
N GLU A 117 17.20 -10.91 -23.05
CA GLU A 117 16.61 -9.97 -24.01
C GLU A 117 16.28 -8.59 -23.41
N TYR A 118 16.69 -8.24 -22.17
CA TYR A 118 16.45 -6.90 -21.59
C TYR A 118 16.93 -5.73 -22.48
N ASP A 119 17.83 -6.02 -23.43
CA ASP A 119 18.33 -5.08 -24.43
C ASP A 119 17.38 -4.83 -25.63
N PHE A 120 16.28 -5.57 -25.76
CA PHE A 120 15.29 -5.39 -26.84
C PHE A 120 14.05 -4.61 -26.36
N ASP A 121 13.58 -3.69 -27.19
CA ASP A 121 12.29 -3.02 -26.99
C ASP A 121 11.17 -4.05 -27.20
N TYR A 122 10.71 -4.69 -26.12
CA TYR A 122 9.56 -5.59 -26.16
C TYR A 122 8.33 -4.90 -26.76
N ASP A 123 7.64 -5.59 -27.66
CA ASP A 123 6.31 -5.18 -28.10
C ASP A 123 5.30 -5.39 -26.95
N LEU A 124 4.13 -4.74 -27.06
CA LEU A 124 3.07 -4.84 -26.05
C LEU A 124 2.68 -6.32 -25.76
N GLY A 125 2.65 -6.63 -24.46
CA GLY A 125 2.40 -7.94 -23.87
C GLY A 125 3.52 -8.96 -24.06
N GLU A 126 4.62 -8.61 -24.74
CA GLU A 126 5.67 -9.56 -25.10
C GLU A 126 6.47 -10.01 -23.87
N TYR A 127 6.76 -9.09 -22.94
CA TYR A 127 7.40 -9.43 -21.68
C TYR A 127 6.61 -10.50 -20.92
N VAL A 128 5.28 -10.34 -20.80
CA VAL A 128 4.44 -11.33 -20.14
C VAL A 128 4.48 -12.67 -20.87
N ARG A 129 4.36 -12.67 -22.19
CA ARG A 129 4.39 -13.92 -22.99
C ARG A 129 5.72 -14.66 -22.86
N LYS A 130 6.84 -13.93 -22.84
CA LYS A 130 8.19 -14.51 -22.86
C LYS A 130 8.76 -14.80 -21.48
N CYS A 131 8.51 -13.96 -20.49
CA CYS A 131 9.15 -14.06 -19.18
C CYS A 131 8.18 -14.56 -18.11
N VAL A 132 6.96 -14.04 -18.07
CA VAL A 132 6.00 -14.38 -17.01
C VAL A 132 5.37 -15.75 -17.23
N ILE A 133 4.88 -16.03 -18.44
CA ILE A 133 4.11 -17.25 -18.74
C ILE A 133 4.99 -18.50 -18.82
N GLN A 134 6.27 -18.35 -19.14
CA GLN A 134 7.22 -19.47 -19.12
C GLN A 134 7.42 -20.01 -17.69
N GLU A 135 7.46 -19.10 -16.73
CA GLU A 135 7.62 -19.40 -15.30
C GLU A 135 6.29 -19.79 -14.64
N ILE A 136 5.18 -19.19 -15.06
CA ILE A 136 3.83 -19.39 -14.49
C ILE A 136 2.88 -19.92 -15.57
N LYS A 137 3.13 -21.17 -16.00
CA LYS A 137 2.44 -21.79 -17.14
C LYS A 137 0.93 -21.88 -16.96
N GLU A 138 0.46 -22.00 -15.73
CA GLU A 138 -0.95 -22.04 -15.35
C GLU A 138 -1.74 -20.85 -15.93
N LEU A 139 -1.11 -19.68 -16.05
CA LEU A 139 -1.73 -18.47 -16.63
C LEU A 139 -2.13 -18.63 -18.11
N SER A 140 -1.55 -19.60 -18.82
CA SER A 140 -1.83 -19.89 -20.23
C SER A 140 -2.75 -21.09 -20.45
N THR A 141 -3.21 -21.75 -19.38
CA THR A 141 -4.00 -22.99 -19.49
C THR A 141 -5.51 -22.76 -19.55
N PHE A 142 -5.95 -21.49 -19.46
CA PHE A 142 -7.38 -21.16 -19.44
C PHE A 142 -8.04 -21.34 -20.82
N PRO A 143 -9.31 -21.78 -20.87
CA PRO A 143 -10.04 -21.88 -22.14
C PRO A 143 -10.09 -20.55 -22.90
N ASN A 144 -9.93 -20.59 -24.22
CA ASN A 144 -9.88 -19.40 -25.09
C ASN A 144 -8.74 -18.42 -24.76
N TYR A 145 -7.63 -18.91 -24.17
CA TYR A 145 -6.43 -18.11 -23.94
C TYR A 145 -5.94 -17.50 -25.25
N ASP A 146 -5.91 -16.16 -25.28
CA ASP A 146 -5.25 -15.38 -26.31
C ASP A 146 -3.96 -14.81 -25.74
N ALA A 147 -2.82 -15.18 -26.32
CA ALA A 147 -1.53 -14.81 -25.78
C ALA A 147 -1.25 -13.31 -25.87
N TYR A 148 -1.78 -12.66 -26.91
CA TYR A 148 -1.52 -11.25 -27.16
C TYR A 148 -2.28 -10.37 -26.17
N ASP A 149 -3.61 -10.50 -26.14
CA ASP A 149 -4.48 -9.68 -25.28
C ASP A 149 -4.28 -10.00 -23.80
N THR A 150 -4.07 -11.28 -23.46
CA THR A 150 -3.78 -11.67 -22.07
C THR A 150 -2.43 -11.14 -21.63
N GLY A 151 -1.42 -11.21 -22.50
CA GLY A 151 -0.10 -10.64 -22.24
C GLY A 151 -0.18 -9.13 -22.03
N TYR A 152 -0.90 -8.43 -22.92
CA TYR A 152 -1.04 -6.98 -22.84
C TYR A 152 -1.84 -6.56 -21.60
N PHE A 153 -2.88 -7.30 -21.22
CA PHE A 153 -3.62 -7.05 -19.98
C PHE A 153 -2.73 -7.17 -18.74
N PHE A 154 -2.03 -8.29 -18.58
CA PHE A 154 -1.20 -8.49 -17.40
C PHE A 154 0.00 -7.54 -17.32
N GLU A 155 0.52 -7.07 -18.46
CA GLU A 155 1.59 -6.08 -18.47
C GLU A 155 1.11 -4.70 -18.01
N ASN A 156 -0.19 -4.42 -18.13
CA ASN A 156 -0.81 -3.16 -17.70
C ASN A 156 -1.65 -3.30 -16.42
N LEU A 157 -1.72 -4.50 -15.85
CA LEU A 157 -2.40 -4.75 -14.58
C LEU A 157 -1.62 -4.06 -13.47
N ASP A 158 -2.30 -3.34 -12.58
CA ASP A 158 -1.62 -2.69 -11.45
C ASP A 158 -0.77 -3.73 -10.67
N PRO A 159 0.56 -3.52 -10.58
CA PRO A 159 1.47 -4.50 -9.98
C PRO A 159 1.15 -4.75 -8.49
N TYR A 160 0.48 -3.82 -7.82
CA TYR A 160 0.13 -3.96 -6.41
C TYR A 160 -0.96 -5.00 -6.18
N ILE A 161 -1.82 -5.28 -7.17
CA ILE A 161 -2.79 -6.39 -7.12
C ILE A 161 -2.01 -7.72 -7.00
N THR A 162 -1.05 -7.94 -7.90
CA THR A 162 -0.19 -9.14 -7.90
C THR A 162 0.63 -9.23 -6.62
N LEU A 163 1.30 -8.14 -6.24
CA LEU A 163 2.15 -8.07 -5.05
C LEU A 163 1.35 -8.37 -3.76
N ARG A 164 0.13 -7.86 -3.67
CA ARG A 164 -0.75 -8.12 -2.52
C ARG A 164 -1.08 -9.59 -2.40
N ILE A 165 -1.37 -10.28 -3.50
CA ILE A 165 -1.68 -11.71 -3.50
C ILE A 165 -0.43 -12.53 -3.14
N LEU A 166 0.73 -12.20 -3.72
CA LEU A 166 2.00 -12.85 -3.42
C LEU A 166 2.37 -12.78 -1.93
N SER A 167 1.98 -11.69 -1.26
CA SER A 167 2.21 -11.47 0.18
C SER A 167 1.32 -12.32 1.11
N GLU A 168 0.37 -13.09 0.57
CA GLU A 168 -0.39 -14.09 1.36
C GLU A 168 0.29 -15.46 1.39
N ASN A 169 1.24 -15.73 0.48
CA ASN A 169 1.97 -16.98 0.48
C ASN A 169 3.07 -16.96 1.54
N THR A 170 2.95 -17.83 2.54
CA THR A 170 3.91 -17.92 3.65
C THR A 170 5.34 -18.24 3.23
N ASN A 171 5.52 -18.89 2.07
CA ASN A 171 6.85 -19.21 1.54
C ASN A 171 7.65 -17.97 1.09
N ASN A 172 6.94 -16.86 0.87
CA ASN A 172 7.51 -15.60 0.41
C ASN A 172 7.81 -14.61 1.56
N HIS A 173 7.35 -14.88 2.80
CA HIS A 173 7.37 -13.90 3.90
C HIS A 173 8.78 -13.45 4.33
N ASP A 174 9.82 -14.23 4.04
CA ASP A 174 11.22 -13.88 4.31
C ASP A 174 11.88 -13.07 3.19
N LEU A 175 11.17 -12.80 2.10
CA LEU A 175 11.70 -12.06 0.95
C LEU A 175 11.47 -10.55 1.07
N ASP A 176 12.35 -9.80 0.42
CA ASP A 176 12.25 -8.35 0.29
C ASP A 176 11.72 -7.98 -1.10
N VAL A 177 10.79 -7.01 -1.12
CA VAL A 177 10.41 -6.26 -2.31
C VAL A 177 11.48 -5.21 -2.56
N ILE A 178 11.98 -5.16 -3.79
CA ILE A 178 13.10 -4.32 -4.19
C ILE A 178 12.65 -3.38 -5.31
N TRP A 179 12.91 -2.09 -5.13
CA TRP A 179 12.77 -1.09 -6.19
C TRP A 179 14.15 -0.59 -6.61
N ARG A 180 14.54 -0.99 -7.81
CA ARG A 180 15.87 -0.79 -8.41
C ARG A 180 15.86 0.45 -9.28
N PHE A 181 16.40 1.55 -8.79
CA PHE A 181 16.33 2.86 -9.46
C PHE A 181 17.70 3.42 -9.90
N GLN A 182 18.82 2.83 -9.46
CA GLN A 182 20.12 3.48 -9.56
C GLN A 182 20.55 3.74 -11.00
N ASP A 183 20.24 2.82 -11.92
CA ASP A 183 20.63 2.95 -13.33
C ASP A 183 20.04 4.21 -13.98
N ILE A 184 18.80 4.57 -13.66
CA ILE A 184 18.18 5.79 -14.21
C ILE A 184 18.70 7.07 -13.54
N VAL A 185 19.08 7.00 -12.27
CA VAL A 185 19.69 8.13 -11.54
C VAL A 185 21.11 8.40 -12.02
N GLU A 186 21.95 7.37 -12.17
CA GLU A 186 23.34 7.50 -12.62
C GLU A 186 23.44 8.04 -14.05
N ASN A 187 22.50 7.65 -14.91
CA ASN A 187 22.42 8.14 -16.28
C ASN A 187 21.68 9.49 -16.42
N GLY A 188 21.26 10.10 -15.30
CA GLY A 188 20.71 11.45 -15.27
C GLY A 188 19.30 11.59 -15.87
N TRP A 189 18.53 10.49 -15.96
CA TRP A 189 17.14 10.53 -16.41
C TRP A 189 16.21 11.18 -15.38
N ILE A 190 16.53 11.03 -14.10
CA ILE A 190 15.85 11.64 -12.97
C ILE A 190 16.85 12.06 -11.89
N LEU A 191 16.42 12.87 -10.94
CA LEU A 191 17.19 13.17 -9.74
C LEU A 191 16.82 12.21 -8.61
N GLU A 192 17.76 11.94 -7.70
CA GLU A 192 17.47 11.11 -6.52
C GLU A 192 16.34 11.71 -5.65
N GLU A 193 16.15 13.03 -5.70
CA GLU A 193 15.05 13.71 -5.00
C GLU A 193 13.66 13.36 -5.53
N ASP A 194 13.54 12.91 -6.79
CA ASP A 194 12.27 12.56 -7.44
C ASP A 194 11.71 11.21 -6.97
N ILE A 195 12.56 10.38 -6.37
CA ILE A 195 12.25 9.02 -5.90
C ILE A 195 12.33 8.89 -4.37
N ILE A 196 12.45 10.01 -3.66
CA ILE A 196 12.40 10.03 -2.20
C ILE A 196 11.04 9.46 -1.75
N PRO A 197 11.02 8.45 -0.87
CA PRO A 197 9.79 7.91 -0.32
C PRO A 197 8.95 9.00 0.31
N LYS A 198 7.76 9.19 -0.27
CA LYS A 198 6.82 10.21 0.16
C LYS A 198 5.40 9.73 -0.09
N LEU A 199 4.61 9.76 0.96
CA LEU A 199 3.16 9.66 0.87
C LEU A 199 2.58 11.04 0.52
N THR A 200 1.62 11.04 -0.38
CA THR A 200 0.73 12.16 -0.67
C THR A 200 -0.18 12.42 0.53
N THR A 201 -0.78 13.61 0.57
CA THR A 201 -1.76 13.94 1.62
C THR A 201 -2.95 12.98 1.62
N GLN A 202 -3.38 12.49 0.44
CA GLN A 202 -4.53 11.60 0.30
C GLN A 202 -4.26 10.19 0.87
N GLU A 203 -3.03 9.68 0.72
CA GLU A 203 -2.62 8.38 1.28
C GLU A 203 -2.48 8.40 2.80
N LYS A 204 -2.26 9.59 3.39
CA LYS A 204 -2.13 9.71 4.84
C LYS A 204 -3.47 9.63 5.56
N ILE A 205 -3.41 9.11 6.78
CA ILE A 205 -4.52 9.01 7.72
C ILE A 205 -4.29 10.00 8.85
N LEU A 206 -5.29 10.85 9.09
CA LEU A 206 -5.29 11.82 10.16
C LEU A 206 -5.97 11.24 11.39
N ILE A 207 -5.22 11.04 12.46
CA ILE A 207 -5.74 10.61 13.75
C ILE A 207 -6.06 11.84 14.60
N VAL A 208 -7.27 11.87 15.15
CA VAL A 208 -7.75 12.93 16.03
C VAL A 208 -8.13 12.30 17.36
N THR A 209 -7.52 12.78 18.45
CA THR A 209 -7.82 12.33 19.82
C THR A 209 -8.44 13.46 20.65
N GLU A 210 -9.03 13.11 21.79
CA GLU A 210 -9.58 14.11 22.72
C GLU A 210 -8.47 14.91 23.43
N GLY A 211 -7.42 14.22 23.91
CA GLY A 211 -6.31 14.85 24.63
C GLY A 211 -4.94 14.64 24.00
N SER A 212 -3.99 15.50 24.41
CA SER A 212 -2.58 15.45 24.01
C SER A 212 -1.88 14.16 24.45
N SER A 213 -2.24 13.65 25.63
CA SER A 213 -1.70 12.40 26.17
C SER A 213 -2.02 11.19 25.29
N ASP A 214 -3.25 11.11 24.77
CA ASP A 214 -3.69 10.01 23.90
C ASP A 214 -2.94 10.03 22.56
N THR A 215 -2.81 11.22 21.97
CA THR A 215 -2.02 11.41 20.75
C THR A 215 -0.59 10.89 20.94
N GLU A 216 0.09 11.30 22.02
CA GLU A 216 1.48 10.90 22.26
C GLU A 216 1.62 9.39 22.53
N ILE A 217 0.69 8.80 23.27
CA ILE A 217 0.69 7.36 23.55
C ILE A 217 0.47 6.57 22.25
N ILE A 218 -0.57 6.89 21.46
CA ILE A 218 -0.90 6.18 20.22
C ILE A 218 0.25 6.32 19.21
N LYS A 219 0.76 7.54 19.01
CA LYS A 219 1.89 7.81 18.12
C LYS A 219 3.13 7.01 18.52
N LYS A 220 3.45 6.96 19.82
CA LYS A 220 4.57 6.17 20.33
C LYS A 220 4.35 4.67 20.12
N CYS A 221 3.14 4.17 20.39
CA CYS A 221 2.80 2.77 20.19
C CYS A 221 2.90 2.35 18.72
N ILE A 222 2.36 3.15 17.79
CA ILE A 222 2.49 2.89 16.34
C ILE A 222 3.97 2.87 15.94
N LYS A 223 4.76 3.87 16.37
CA LYS A 223 6.19 3.91 16.04
C LYS A 223 6.98 2.72 16.60
N LEU A 224 6.58 2.17 17.75
CA LEU A 224 7.26 1.04 18.38
C LEU A 224 6.85 -0.31 17.80
N LEU A 225 5.55 -0.50 17.51
CA LEU A 225 4.99 -1.78 17.08
C LEU A 225 4.93 -1.94 15.56
N TYR A 226 4.78 -0.83 14.85
CA TYR A 226 4.48 -0.77 13.42
C TYR A 226 5.24 0.39 12.76
N SER A 227 6.54 0.49 13.03
CA SER A 227 7.41 1.54 12.49
C SER A 227 7.35 1.65 10.96
N ASP A 228 7.07 0.54 10.28
CA ASP A 228 7.02 0.39 8.83
C ASP A 228 5.80 1.04 8.16
N ILE A 229 4.78 1.42 8.95
CA ILE A 229 3.60 2.18 8.50
C ILE A 229 3.39 3.48 9.29
N ALA A 230 4.31 3.83 10.20
CA ALA A 230 4.13 4.98 11.09
C ALA A 230 4.02 6.32 10.32
N ASP A 231 4.64 6.42 9.15
CA ASP A 231 4.60 7.60 8.26
C ASP A 231 3.24 7.84 7.59
N PHE A 232 2.33 6.86 7.61
CA PHE A 232 0.95 7.04 7.15
C PHE A 232 0.13 7.92 8.09
N PHE A 233 0.52 8.07 9.36
CA PHE A 233 -0.32 8.70 10.37
C PHE A 233 0.17 10.11 10.72
N ASP A 234 -0.68 11.10 10.43
CA ASP A 234 -0.58 12.45 10.99
C ASP A 234 -1.54 12.57 12.18
N PHE A 235 -1.23 13.48 13.13
CA PHE A 235 -1.99 13.62 14.37
C PHE A 235 -2.44 15.06 14.59
N ILE A 236 -3.67 15.24 15.06
CA ILE A 236 -4.18 16.52 15.58
C ILE A 236 -4.43 16.40 17.07
N ASP A 237 -3.71 17.23 17.81
CA ASP A 237 -3.95 17.49 19.23
C ASP A 237 -4.97 18.64 19.39
N MET A 238 -6.12 18.30 19.98
CA MET A 238 -7.24 19.20 20.21
C MET A 238 -7.04 20.16 21.39
N GLU A 239 -6.03 19.97 22.25
CA GLU A 239 -5.73 20.88 23.37
C GLU A 239 -4.85 22.07 22.93
N GLN A 240 -3.84 21.82 22.09
CA GLN A 240 -2.82 22.83 21.77
C GLN A 240 -3.01 23.52 20.41
N ASN A 241 -3.54 22.80 19.40
CA ASN A 241 -3.57 23.29 18.02
C ASN A 241 -4.99 23.58 17.49
N TYR A 242 -5.97 23.69 18.40
CA TYR A 242 -7.37 23.77 18.03
C TYR A 242 -7.89 25.23 17.97
N PRO A 243 -8.45 25.67 16.82
CA PRO A 243 -8.90 27.06 16.64
C PRO A 243 -10.28 27.38 17.23
N PHE A 244 -11.00 26.42 17.85
CA PHE A 244 -12.33 26.69 18.43
C PHE A 244 -12.32 26.48 19.96
N THR A 245 -12.77 27.47 20.73
CA THR A 245 -12.80 27.42 22.21
C THR A 245 -14.17 26.97 22.72
N GLY A 246 -14.25 26.01 23.66
CA GLY A 246 -15.48 25.64 24.38
C GLY A 246 -15.62 24.15 24.76
N THR A 247 -16.57 23.81 25.62
CA THR A 247 -16.96 22.41 25.88
C THR A 247 -17.76 21.87 24.69
N GLY A 248 -17.35 20.75 24.07
CA GLY A 248 -17.96 20.19 22.85
C GLY A 248 -17.12 20.37 21.56
N ASN A 249 -15.84 20.72 21.70
CA ASN A 249 -14.90 21.01 20.63
C ASN A 249 -14.79 19.90 19.57
N LEU A 250 -14.61 18.64 19.97
CA LEU A 250 -14.44 17.56 19.00
C LEU A 250 -15.71 17.30 18.16
N LYS A 251 -16.90 17.41 18.76
CA LYS A 251 -18.18 17.30 18.04
C LYS A 251 -18.33 18.37 16.97
N ASN A 252 -18.00 19.63 17.31
CA ASN A 252 -18.07 20.73 16.35
C ASN A 252 -16.99 20.62 15.27
N PHE A 253 -15.81 20.10 15.61
CA PHE A 253 -14.76 19.78 14.64
C PHE A 253 -15.23 18.74 13.64
N VAL A 254 -15.75 17.60 14.10
CA VAL A 254 -16.29 16.52 13.24
C VAL A 254 -17.39 17.04 12.32
N LYS A 255 -18.31 17.88 12.84
CA LYS A 255 -19.31 18.56 12.02
C LYS A 255 -18.71 19.52 11.00
N GLY A 256 -17.62 20.21 11.34
CA GLY A 256 -16.88 21.04 10.42
C GLY A 256 -16.26 20.20 9.30
N LEU A 257 -15.51 19.15 9.66
CA LEU A 257 -14.87 18.22 8.73
C LEU A 257 -15.89 17.57 7.78
N SER A 258 -17.06 17.17 8.27
CA SER A 258 -18.10 16.57 7.42
C SER A 258 -18.74 17.54 6.42
N LYS A 259 -18.50 18.85 6.56
CA LYS A 259 -18.98 19.90 5.64
C LYS A 259 -17.92 20.37 4.65
N ILE A 260 -16.68 19.93 4.78
CA ILE A 260 -15.59 20.29 3.88
C ILE A 260 -15.10 19.03 3.12
N ASN A 261 -14.74 19.19 1.85
CA ASN A 261 -14.32 18.08 0.99
C ASN A 261 -12.85 17.71 1.24
N ILE A 262 -12.58 17.17 2.44
CA ILE A 262 -11.24 16.71 2.81
C ILE A 262 -10.95 15.41 2.08
N LEU A 263 -9.75 15.32 1.49
CA LEU A 263 -9.35 14.17 0.66
C LEU A 263 -8.71 13.03 1.47
N ASN A 264 -8.03 13.34 2.58
CA ASN A 264 -7.36 12.34 3.39
C ASN A 264 -8.34 11.57 4.28
N ASN A 265 -7.99 10.34 4.64
CA ASN A 265 -8.75 9.54 5.60
C ASN A 265 -8.57 10.11 7.01
N ILE A 266 -9.65 10.13 7.80
CA ILE A 266 -9.67 10.68 9.16
C ILE A 266 -10.26 9.65 10.11
N LEU A 267 -9.53 9.37 11.17
CA LEU A 267 -9.96 8.52 12.27
C LEU A 267 -10.01 9.32 13.56
N VAL A 268 -11.21 9.54 14.07
CA VAL A 268 -11.43 10.15 15.38
C VAL A 268 -11.55 9.05 16.43
N ILE A 269 -10.71 9.14 17.46
CA ILE A 269 -10.64 8.15 18.54
C ILE A 269 -11.11 8.83 19.83
N LEU A 270 -12.22 8.33 20.36
CA LEU A 270 -12.82 8.77 21.61
C LEU A 270 -12.45 7.82 22.75
N ASP A 271 -12.44 8.34 23.97
CA ASP A 271 -12.29 7.51 25.16
C ASP A 271 -13.45 6.51 25.28
N ASN A 272 -13.16 5.33 25.80
CA ASN A 272 -14.17 4.29 26.05
C ASN A 272 -14.86 4.47 27.41
N ASP A 273 -15.09 5.70 27.82
CA ASP A 273 -15.71 6.06 29.09
C ASP A 273 -17.14 6.61 28.89
N THR A 274 -17.71 7.20 29.94
CA THR A 274 -19.07 7.76 29.84
C THR A 274 -19.10 9.01 28.94
N ALA A 275 -18.07 9.86 28.99
CA ALA A 275 -18.01 11.10 28.22
C ALA A 275 -17.80 10.82 26.73
N GLY A 276 -16.81 10.00 26.38
CA GLY A 276 -16.52 9.59 25.00
C GLY A 276 -17.69 8.83 24.37
N LYS A 277 -18.37 7.94 25.12
CA LYS A 277 -19.62 7.30 24.64
C LYS A 277 -20.75 8.29 24.39
N SER A 278 -20.88 9.32 25.23
CA SER A 278 -21.87 10.38 25.00
C SER A 278 -21.59 11.11 23.68
N VAL A 279 -20.33 11.47 23.41
CA VAL A 279 -19.90 12.13 22.16
C VAL A 279 -20.11 11.20 20.96
N TYR A 280 -19.75 9.92 21.09
CA TYR A 280 -19.96 8.92 20.04
C TYR A 280 -21.43 8.80 19.64
N ASN A 281 -22.34 8.70 20.61
CA ASN A 281 -23.78 8.59 20.37
C ASN A 281 -24.34 9.86 19.70
N ASP A 282 -23.85 11.02 20.08
CA ASP A 282 -24.21 12.30 19.45
C ASP A 282 -23.77 12.37 17.98
N ILE A 283 -22.58 11.83 17.66
CA ILE A 283 -22.03 11.83 16.31
C ILE A 283 -22.70 10.77 15.42
N LYS A 284 -23.12 9.64 15.99
CA LYS A 284 -23.78 8.56 15.25
C LYS A 284 -25.03 9.00 14.48
N GLY A 285 -25.67 10.09 14.90
CA GLY A 285 -26.81 10.70 14.21
C GLY A 285 -26.44 11.65 13.05
N ILE A 286 -25.15 11.82 12.76
CA ILE A 286 -24.63 12.70 11.71
C ILE A 286 -24.23 11.83 10.51
N ASP A 287 -24.60 12.26 9.31
CA ASP A 287 -24.09 11.67 8.08
C ASP A 287 -22.62 12.06 7.89
N LEU A 288 -21.73 11.08 7.99
CA LEU A 288 -20.29 11.27 7.88
C LEU A 288 -19.83 10.82 6.49
N PRO A 289 -18.90 11.54 5.85
CA PRO A 289 -18.33 11.10 4.59
C PRO A 289 -17.56 9.78 4.78
N ASN A 290 -17.40 9.02 3.70
CA ASN A 290 -16.82 7.68 3.74
C ASN A 290 -15.41 7.65 4.35
N ASN A 291 -14.62 8.70 4.12
CA ASN A 291 -13.26 8.88 4.60
C ASN A 291 -13.16 9.43 6.04
N LEU A 292 -14.27 9.62 6.76
CA LEU A 292 -14.28 10.05 8.15
C LEU A 292 -14.96 8.98 9.02
N LYS A 293 -14.18 8.36 9.90
CA LYS A 293 -14.68 7.39 10.88
C LYS A 293 -14.46 7.89 12.29
N VAL A 294 -15.44 7.63 13.15
CA VAL A 294 -15.35 7.90 14.58
C VAL A 294 -15.48 6.57 15.30
N ILE A 295 -14.55 6.28 16.20
CA ILE A 295 -14.50 5.08 17.02
C ILE A 295 -14.33 5.44 18.49
N THR A 296 -14.59 4.48 19.37
CA THR A 296 -14.13 4.52 20.76
C THR A 296 -12.95 3.57 20.90
N LEU A 297 -12.07 3.81 21.88
CA LEU A 297 -11.06 2.84 22.27
C LEU A 297 -11.72 1.47 22.55
N PRO A 298 -11.06 0.35 22.21
CA PRO A 298 -11.66 -0.97 22.40
C PRO A 298 -11.93 -1.25 23.89
N ASN A 299 -12.92 -2.11 24.16
CA ASN A 299 -13.06 -2.64 25.51
C ASN A 299 -12.01 -3.71 25.76
N TYR A 300 -11.33 -3.65 26.90
CA TYR A 300 -10.28 -4.60 27.26
C TYR A 300 -10.49 -5.08 28.69
N LYS A 301 -10.57 -6.40 28.89
CA LYS A 301 -10.96 -7.01 30.16
C LYS A 301 -10.08 -6.59 31.34
N ASP A 302 -8.79 -6.37 31.08
CA ASP A 302 -7.85 -5.94 32.12
C ASP A 302 -8.15 -4.53 32.66
N PHE A 303 -8.94 -3.73 31.93
CA PHE A 303 -9.39 -2.39 32.33
C PHE A 303 -10.82 -2.37 32.90
N ASP A 304 -11.53 -3.51 32.94
CA ASP A 304 -12.88 -3.58 33.54
C ASP A 304 -12.84 -3.31 35.06
N ASN A 305 -11.72 -3.59 35.72
CA ASN A 305 -11.57 -3.51 37.18
C ASN A 305 -10.31 -2.72 37.60
N PHE A 306 -10.08 -1.56 37.00
CA PHE A 306 -8.99 -0.67 37.40
C PHE A 306 -9.41 0.23 38.58
N LYS A 307 -8.54 0.38 39.59
CA LYS A 307 -8.82 1.27 40.73
C LYS A 307 -8.69 2.72 40.29
N CYS A 308 -9.81 3.40 40.12
CA CYS A 308 -9.85 4.83 39.81
C CYS A 308 -10.02 5.66 41.09
N LYS A 309 -9.41 6.85 41.11
CA LYS A 309 -9.66 7.84 42.15
C LYS A 309 -10.79 8.77 41.70
N GLY A 310 -11.94 8.68 42.35
CA GLY A 310 -13.10 9.50 42.00
C GLY A 310 -12.91 10.98 42.38
N PRO A 311 -13.66 11.91 41.77
CA PRO A 311 -13.56 13.35 42.00
C PRO A 311 -14.00 13.83 43.41
N ARG A 312 -14.32 12.92 44.34
CA ARG A 312 -14.70 13.25 45.72
C ARG A 312 -13.68 12.68 46.71
N GLU A 313 -12.54 13.36 46.83
CA GLU A 313 -11.79 13.41 48.07
C GLU A 313 -11.64 14.88 48.48
N ILE A 314 -12.66 15.37 49.17
CA ILE A 314 -12.49 16.44 50.16
C ILE A 314 -12.99 15.79 51.46
N LEU A 315 -12.05 15.51 52.36
CA LEU A 315 -12.32 15.10 53.74
C LEU A 315 -12.96 16.26 54.52
#